data_AF-A0A933T2H0-F1
#
_entry.id   AF-A0A933T2H0-F1
#
_cell.length_a   1.000
_cell.length_b   1.000
_cell.length_c   1.000
_cell.angle_alpha   90.00
_cell.angle_beta   90.00
_cell.angle_gamma   90.00
#
_symmetry.space_group_name_H-M   'P 1'
#
loop_
_entity.id
_entity.type
_entity.pdbx_description
1 polymer ?
#
loop_
_entity_poly.entity_id
_entity_poly.type
_entity_poly.pdbx_seq_one_letter_code
_entity_poly.pdbx_strand_id
1 'polypeptide(L)'
;MKIIEARTKHRLNCVSGAGIVETLIVIIVISILAVVVIDRYNSIVWEAKKVALRAELNNLRQAIQLFKITKGRYPESLKELITEHIVAPYKDTLISARYLEPYSVDKDLNVLDPFDLPIAYDHLTGKVRSQKKGFEDW
;
A
#
# COMPACT_ATOMS: atom_id res chain seq x y z
N MET A 1 -59.17 17.99 -30.07
CA MET A 1 -58.02 17.58 -29.23
C MET A 1 -57.40 16.33 -29.86
N LYS A 2 -56.42 16.47 -30.77
CA LYS A 2 -55.72 15.32 -31.39
C LYS A 2 -54.43 15.10 -30.59
N ILE A 3 -54.35 13.98 -29.86
CA ILE A 3 -53.14 13.59 -29.15
C ILE A 3 -52.15 13.05 -30.17
N ILE A 4 -50.92 13.52 -30.03
CA ILE A 4 -49.79 13.37 -30.94
C ILE A 4 -49.10 12.05 -30.58
N GLU A 5 -49.11 11.06 -31.47
CA GLU A 5 -48.28 9.85 -31.29
C GLU A 5 -46.83 10.20 -31.64
N ALA A 6 -46.02 10.48 -30.62
CA ALA A 6 -44.58 10.55 -30.75
C ALA A 6 -44.02 9.13 -30.93
N ARG A 7 -43.81 8.73 -32.18
CA ARG A 7 -43.12 7.48 -32.52
C ARG A 7 -41.62 7.65 -32.21
N THR A 8 -41.18 7.19 -31.04
CA THR A 8 -39.77 7.12 -30.66
C THR A 8 -39.02 6.20 -31.61
N LYS A 9 -38.32 6.81 -32.57
CA LYS A 9 -37.46 6.11 -33.54
C LYS A 9 -36.18 5.68 -32.82
N HIS A 10 -36.22 4.53 -32.16
CA HIS A 10 -35.03 3.92 -31.56
C HIS A 10 -34.09 3.53 -32.70
N ARG A 11 -33.05 4.33 -32.94
CA ARG A 11 -31.98 3.98 -33.87
C ARG A 11 -31.23 2.81 -33.25
N LEU A 12 -31.57 1.59 -33.69
CA LEU A 12 -30.70 0.44 -33.50
C LEU A 12 -29.43 0.77 -34.30
N ASN A 13 -28.33 1.03 -33.59
CA ASN A 13 -27.02 1.04 -34.21
C ASN A 13 -26.81 -0.34 -34.83
N CYS A 14 -26.90 -0.41 -36.16
CA CYS A 14 -26.42 -1.55 -36.92
C CYS A 14 -24.90 -1.52 -36.79
N VAL A 15 -24.37 -2.25 -35.82
CA VAL A 15 -22.95 -2.57 -35.78
C VAL A 15 -22.73 -3.58 -36.91
N SER A 16 -22.34 -3.08 -38.09
CA SER A 16 -21.80 -3.96 -39.14
C SER A 16 -20.58 -4.67 -38.54
N GLY A 17 -20.71 -5.99 -38.40
CA GLY A 17 -19.80 -6.82 -37.61
C GLY A 17 -18.37 -6.80 -38.14
N ALA A 18 -17.42 -6.67 -37.21
CA ALA A 18 -16.01 -6.85 -37.45
C ALA A 18 -15.74 -8.26 -38.01
N GLY A 19 -14.93 -8.34 -39.07
CA GLY A 19 -14.57 -9.62 -39.69
C GLY A 19 -13.70 -10.50 -38.78
N ILE A 20 -13.60 -11.79 -39.07
CA ILE A 20 -12.74 -12.73 -38.33
C ILE A 20 -11.29 -12.23 -38.31
N VAL A 21 -10.82 -11.67 -39.43
CA VAL A 21 -9.47 -11.11 -39.57
C VAL A 21 -9.24 -9.88 -38.67
N GLU A 22 -10.26 -9.04 -38.49
CA GLU A 22 -10.18 -7.83 -37.66
C GLU A 22 -10.03 -8.18 -36.18
N THR A 23 -10.82 -9.12 -35.69
CA THR A 23 -10.67 -9.61 -34.32
C THR A 23 -9.34 -10.34 -34.13
N LEU A 24 -8.85 -11.05 -35.17
CA LEU A 24 -7.56 -11.74 -35.14
C LEU A 24 -6.38 -10.76 -34.99
N ILE A 25 -6.37 -9.65 -35.74
CA ILE A 25 -5.30 -8.66 -35.58
C ILE A 25 -5.39 -7.94 -34.22
N VAL A 26 -6.60 -7.67 -33.73
CA VAL A 26 -6.80 -7.03 -32.41
C VAL A 26 -6.24 -7.89 -31.29
N ILE A 27 -6.54 -9.19 -31.25
CA ILE A 27 -5.99 -10.07 -30.20
C ILE A 27 -4.46 -10.18 -30.29
N ILE A 28 -3.88 -10.19 -31.50
CA ILE A 28 -2.43 -10.21 -31.68
C ILE A 28 -1.80 -8.95 -31.09
N VAL A 29 -2.33 -7.77 -31.41
CA VAL A 29 -1.81 -6.50 -30.88
C VAL A 29 -1.97 -6.45 -29.36
N ILE A 30 -3.12 -6.86 -28.81
CA ILE A 30 -3.35 -6.91 -27.36
C ILE A 30 -2.35 -7.86 -26.68
N SER A 31 -2.07 -9.04 -27.27
CA SER A 31 -1.11 -9.99 -26.70
C SER A 31 0.31 -9.40 -26.63
N ILE A 32 0.76 -8.71 -27.69
CA ILE A 32 2.08 -8.07 -27.70
C ILE A 32 2.15 -6.97 -26.65
N LEU A 33 1.12 -6.12 -26.57
CA LEU A 33 1.06 -5.05 -25.58
C LEU A 33 1.03 -5.57 -24.15
N ALA A 34 0.27 -6.65 -23.89
CA ALA A 34 0.15 -7.23 -22.55
C ALA A 34 1.51 -7.69 -22.00
N VAL A 35 2.36 -8.30 -22.82
CA VAL A 35 3.70 -8.73 -22.40
C VAL A 35 4.57 -7.54 -21.96
N VAL A 36 4.62 -6.47 -22.75
CA VAL A 36 5.43 -5.28 -22.44
C VAL A 36 4.94 -4.57 -21.18
N VAL A 37 3.61 -4.53 -20.96
CA VAL A 37 3.02 -3.90 -19.79
C VAL A 37 3.41 -4.65 -18.50
N ILE A 38 3.42 -5.98 -18.50
CA ILE A 38 3.76 -6.79 -17.32
C ILE A 38 5.20 -6.51 -16.87
N ASP A 39 6.17 -6.54 -17.79
CA ASP A 39 7.58 -6.30 -17.45
C ASP A 39 7.79 -4.89 -16.88
N ARG A 40 7.16 -3.89 -17.51
CA ARG A 40 7.26 -2.51 -17.04
C ARG A 40 6.61 -2.32 -15.66
N TYR A 41 5.45 -2.92 -15.45
CA TYR A 41 4.72 -2.85 -14.18
C TYR A 41 5.56 -3.41 -13.04
N ASN A 42 6.14 -4.60 -13.22
CA ASN A 42 6.96 -5.25 -12.18
C ASN A 42 8.16 -4.38 -11.77
N SER A 43 8.84 -3.75 -12.72
CA SER A 43 9.96 -2.84 -12.43
C SER A 43 9.53 -1.63 -11.60
N ILE A 44 8.41 -0.99 -11.95
CA ILE A 44 7.91 0.18 -11.21
C ILE A 44 7.50 -0.21 -9.78
N VAL A 45 6.76 -1.31 -9.63
CA VAL A 45 6.34 -1.80 -8.32
C VAL A 45 7.55 -2.13 -7.45
N TRP A 46 8.59 -2.75 -8.01
CA TRP A 46 9.81 -3.04 -7.29
C TRP A 46 10.51 -1.78 -6.76
N GLU A 47 10.67 -0.75 -7.59
CA GLU A 47 11.24 0.54 -7.16
C GLU A 47 10.38 1.22 -6.09
N ALA A 48 9.05 1.21 -6.27
CA ALA A 48 8.12 1.77 -5.30
C ALA A 48 8.22 1.06 -3.94
N LYS A 49 8.28 -0.27 -3.92
CA LYS A 49 8.45 -1.07 -2.69
C LYS A 49 9.76 -0.73 -1.98
N LYS A 50 10.86 -0.51 -2.70
CA LYS A 50 12.15 -0.09 -2.09
C LYS A 50 12.06 1.28 -1.42
N VAL A 51 11.45 2.25 -2.09
CA VAL A 51 11.27 3.60 -1.54
C VAL A 51 10.34 3.58 -0.33
N ALA A 52 9.23 2.84 -0.42
CA ALA A 52 8.31 2.63 0.69
C ALA A 52 9.00 1.99 1.89
N LEU A 53 9.82 0.95 1.66
CA LEU A 53 10.53 0.24 2.74
C LEU A 53 11.44 1.20 3.51
N ARG A 54 12.20 2.03 2.79
CA ARG A 54 13.10 3.01 3.42
C ARG A 54 12.33 4.05 4.24
N ALA A 55 11.19 4.52 3.74
CA ALA A 55 10.34 5.46 4.47
C ALA A 55 9.75 4.81 5.73
N GLU A 56 9.27 3.57 5.62
CA GLU A 56 8.67 2.82 6.71
C GLU A 56 9.68 2.52 7.83
N LEU A 57 10.88 2.05 7.49
CA LEU A 57 11.96 1.83 8.47
C LEU A 57 12.34 3.15 9.19
N ASN A 58 12.35 4.27 8.48
CA ASN A 58 12.60 5.58 9.09
C ASN A 58 11.46 6.02 10.02
N ASN A 59 10.21 5.74 9.67
CA ASN A 59 9.06 6.04 10.53
C ASN A 59 9.08 5.19 11.79
N LEU A 60 9.43 3.90 11.68
CA LEU A 60 9.61 3.01 12.82
C LEU A 60 10.70 3.51 13.77
N ARG A 61 11.86 3.93 13.24
CA ARG A 61 12.94 4.50 14.07
C ARG A 61 12.48 5.73 14.84
N GLN A 62 11.76 6.63 14.19
CA GLN A 62 11.22 7.83 14.83
C GLN A 62 10.21 7.47 15.92
N ALA A 63 9.31 6.52 15.66
CA ALA A 63 8.34 6.04 16.64
C ALA A 63 9.03 5.40 17.86
N ILE A 64 10.05 4.57 17.64
CA ILE A 64 10.86 3.94 18.71
C ILE A 64 11.60 5.00 19.53
N GLN A 65 12.21 5.98 18.86
CA GLN A 65 12.90 7.08 19.54
C GLN A 65 11.92 7.91 20.38
N LEU A 66 10.74 8.22 19.83
CA LEU A 66 9.70 8.93 20.54
C LEU A 66 9.23 8.15 21.77
N PHE A 67 9.01 6.84 21.63
CA PHE A 67 8.67 5.95 22.75
C PHE A 67 9.75 5.95 23.83
N LYS A 68 11.03 5.92 23.43
CA LYS A 68 12.15 6.02 24.37
C LYS A 68 12.17 7.35 25.10
N ILE A 69 11.85 8.45 24.43
CA ILE A 69 11.80 9.78 25.06
C ILE A 69 10.65 9.88 26.06
N THR A 70 9.48 9.31 25.74
CA THR A 70 8.29 9.41 26.61
C THR A 70 8.31 8.40 27.77
N LYS A 71 8.82 7.18 27.55
CA LYS A 71 8.80 6.08 28.53
C LYS A 71 10.15 5.78 29.17
N GLY A 72 11.24 6.36 28.66
CA GLY A 72 12.60 6.14 29.17
C GLY A 72 13.23 4.80 28.80
N ARG A 73 12.53 3.94 28.04
CA ARG A 73 13.02 2.63 27.59
C ARG A 73 12.66 2.36 26.14
N TYR A 74 13.36 1.42 25.51
CA TYR A 74 12.92 0.88 24.23
C TYR A 74 11.65 0.02 24.42
N PRO A 75 10.76 -0.03 23.41
CA PRO A 75 9.61 -0.92 23.48
C PRO A 75 10.08 -2.38 23.48
N GLU A 76 9.39 -3.26 24.22
CA GLU A 76 9.72 -4.69 24.28
C GLU A 76 9.38 -5.39 22.95
N SER A 77 8.40 -4.86 22.21
CA SER A 77 8.04 -5.33 20.89
C SER A 77 7.44 -4.21 20.06
N LEU A 78 7.48 -4.35 18.72
CA LEU A 78 6.82 -3.40 17.82
C LEU A 78 5.29 -3.31 18.05
N LYS A 79 4.69 -4.36 18.63
CA LYS A 79 3.25 -4.38 18.99
C LYS A 79 2.90 -3.32 20.03
N GLU A 80 3.85 -2.99 20.89
CA GLU A 80 3.68 -1.98 21.94
C GLU A 80 3.49 -0.59 21.31
N LEU A 81 4.16 -0.29 20.20
CA LEU A 81 4.01 0.98 19.47
C LEU A 81 2.63 1.16 18.81
N ILE A 82 1.95 0.06 18.51
CA ILE A 82 0.60 0.06 17.91
C ILE A 82 -0.47 0.16 19.00
N THR A 83 -0.22 -0.49 20.15
CA THR A 83 -1.20 -0.59 21.23
C THR A 83 -1.17 0.61 22.14
N GLU A 84 0.02 1.15 22.42
CA GLU A 84 0.17 2.31 23.28
C GLU A 84 -0.20 3.62 22.57
N HIS A 85 -0.77 4.53 23.35
CA HIS A 85 -1.18 5.85 22.89
C HIS A 85 -0.34 6.92 23.60
N ILE A 86 0.13 7.89 22.83
CA ILE A 86 0.62 9.17 23.29
C ILE A 86 -0.60 10.01 23.62
N VAL A 87 -0.64 10.54 24.84
CA VAL A 87 -1.61 11.55 25.25
C VAL A 87 -0.89 12.89 25.30
N ALA A 88 -1.33 13.83 24.47
CA ALA A 88 -0.80 15.19 24.46
C ALA A 88 -1.94 16.19 24.73
N PRO A 89 -1.76 17.13 25.67
CA PRO A 89 -2.72 18.20 25.86
C PRO A 89 -2.66 19.15 24.66
N TYR A 90 -3.80 19.40 24.02
CA TYR A 90 -3.92 20.34 22.91
C TYR A 90 -5.10 21.29 23.13
N LYS A 91 -4.78 22.55 23.42
CA LYS A 91 -5.75 23.58 23.82
C LYS A 91 -6.65 23.03 24.95
N ASP A 92 -7.95 22.94 24.71
CA ASP A 92 -8.95 22.51 25.68
C ASP A 92 -9.30 21.01 25.57
N THR A 93 -8.54 20.23 24.79
CA THR A 93 -8.83 18.81 24.54
C THR A 93 -7.56 17.95 24.67
N LEU A 94 -7.73 16.67 24.98
CA LEU A 94 -6.64 15.68 24.98
C LEU A 94 -6.66 14.94 23.64
N ILE A 95 -5.53 14.91 22.94
CA ILE A 95 -5.35 14.11 21.73
C ILE A 95 -4.67 12.79 22.11
N SER A 96 -5.30 11.67 21.77
CA SER A 96 -4.70 10.35 21.82
C SER A 96 -4.28 9.92 20.42
N ALA A 97 -2.99 9.69 20.23
CA ALA A 97 -2.43 9.18 18.99
C ALA A 97 -1.56 7.95 19.28
N ARG A 98 -1.48 7.00 18.36
CA ARG A 98 -0.57 5.85 18.50
C ARG A 98 0.85 6.26 18.13
N TYR A 99 1.85 5.57 18.67
CA TYR A 99 3.25 5.81 18.28
C TYR A 99 3.52 5.39 16.83
N LEU A 100 2.82 4.34 16.38
CA LEU A 100 2.89 3.85 15.02
C LEU A 100 1.47 3.62 14.50
N GLU A 101 1.16 4.23 13.36
CA GLU A 101 0.01 3.83 12.56
C GLU A 101 0.40 2.57 11.77
N PRO A 102 -0.31 1.45 11.96
CA PRO A 102 0.07 0.21 11.30
C PRO A 102 -0.16 0.34 9.78
N TYR A 103 0.92 0.29 8.99
CA TYR A 103 0.83 0.25 7.53
C TYR A 103 0.20 -1.05 7.05
N SER A 104 0.63 -2.18 7.60
CA SER A 104 0.03 -3.50 7.41
C SER A 104 0.46 -4.43 8.54
N VAL A 105 -0.51 -5.07 9.19
CA VAL A 105 -0.28 -5.95 10.33
C VAL A 105 -0.94 -7.29 10.03
N ASP A 106 -0.17 -8.37 10.17
CA ASP A 106 -0.72 -9.72 10.00
C ASP A 106 -1.65 -10.10 11.17
N LYS A 107 -2.37 -11.22 11.04
CA LYS A 107 -3.20 -11.82 12.09
C LYS A 107 -2.44 -12.04 13.39
N ASP A 108 -1.13 -12.28 13.30
CA ASP A 108 -0.24 -12.47 14.44
C ASP A 108 0.28 -11.16 15.03
N LEU A 109 -0.27 -10.02 14.62
CA LEU A 109 0.10 -8.66 15.03
C LEU A 109 1.55 -8.28 14.69
N ASN A 110 2.17 -8.92 13.70
CA ASN A 110 3.50 -8.56 13.24
C ASN A 110 3.42 -7.43 12.23
N VAL A 111 4.30 -6.42 12.37
CA VAL A 111 4.42 -5.34 11.39
C VAL A 111 5.08 -5.91 10.14
N LEU A 112 4.39 -5.78 9.01
CA LEU A 112 4.87 -6.23 7.71
C LEU A 112 5.48 -5.06 6.95
N ASP A 113 6.55 -5.34 6.22
CA ASP A 113 7.15 -4.40 5.29
C ASP A 113 6.45 -4.43 3.91
N PRO A 114 6.83 -3.56 2.95
CA PRO A 114 6.20 -3.53 1.63
C PRO A 114 6.47 -4.76 0.76
N PHE A 115 7.35 -5.66 1.21
CA PHE A 115 7.62 -6.96 0.62
C PHE A 115 6.85 -8.09 1.32
N ASP A 116 5.89 -7.74 2.18
CA ASP A 116 5.04 -8.65 2.94
C ASP A 116 5.84 -9.54 3.91
N LEU A 117 7.03 -9.06 4.32
CA LEU A 117 7.90 -9.75 5.27
C LEU A 117 7.83 -9.08 6.64
N PRO A 118 7.86 -9.86 7.74
CA PRO A 118 7.85 -9.29 9.07
C PRO A 118 9.15 -8.52 9.34
N ILE A 119 9.01 -7.31 9.89
CA ILE A 119 10.16 -6.49 10.26
C ILE A 119 10.83 -7.10 11.49
N ALA A 120 12.16 -7.27 11.42
CA ALA A 120 12.94 -7.71 12.56
C ALA A 120 13.25 -6.51 13.46
N TYR A 121 12.95 -6.65 14.75
CA TYR A 121 13.19 -5.65 15.77
C TYR A 121 14.00 -6.25 16.91
N ASP A 122 15.00 -5.50 17.36
CA ASP A 122 15.79 -5.83 18.53
C ASP A 122 15.45 -4.84 19.66
N HIS A 123 14.85 -5.34 20.74
CA HIS A 123 14.46 -4.56 21.91
C HIS A 123 15.63 -4.00 22.74
N LEU A 124 16.82 -4.63 22.69
CA LEU A 124 17.98 -4.19 23.46
C LEU A 124 18.63 -2.96 22.80
N THR A 125 18.72 -2.98 21.48
CA THR A 125 19.37 -1.92 20.70
C THR A 125 18.38 -0.91 20.11
N GLY A 126 17.10 -1.25 20.05
CA GLY A 126 16.06 -0.48 19.37
C GLY A 126 16.18 -0.51 17.84
N LYS A 127 16.99 -1.42 17.27
CA LYS A 127 17.26 -1.46 15.82
C LYS A 127 16.13 -2.19 15.08
N VAL A 128 15.69 -1.59 13.97
CA VAL A 128 14.73 -2.18 13.02
C VAL A 128 15.41 -2.46 11.70
N ARG A 129 15.10 -3.61 11.09
CA ARG A 129 15.62 -4.04 9.79
C ARG A 129 14.61 -4.88 9.02
N SER A 130 14.65 -4.80 7.70
CA SER A 130 13.91 -5.74 6.84
C SER A 130 14.62 -7.10 6.81
N GLN A 131 13.85 -8.17 6.71
CA GLN A 131 14.37 -9.52 6.46
C GLN A 131 14.61 -9.79 4.97
N LYS A 132 14.25 -8.85 4.09
CA LYS A 132 14.45 -9.00 2.66
C LYS A 132 15.94 -8.94 2.33
N LYS A 133 16.46 -10.01 1.73
CA LYS A 133 17.85 -10.08 1.24
C LYS A 133 18.20 -8.85 0.39
N GLY A 134 19.29 -8.18 0.74
CA GLY A 134 19.78 -6.97 0.08
C GLY A 134 19.30 -5.65 0.72
N PHE A 135 18.42 -5.71 1.72
CA PHE A 135 17.90 -4.55 2.45
C PHE A 135 18.07 -4.67 3.97
N GLU A 136 18.93 -5.58 4.42
CA GLU A 136 19.14 -5.91 5.83
C GLU A 136 19.81 -4.78 6.62
N ASP A 137 20.62 -3.96 5.93
CA ASP A 137 21.39 -2.84 6.51
C ASP A 137 20.65 -1.50 6.49
N TRP A 138 19.48 -1.45 5.88
CA TRP A 138 18.73 -0.22 5.67
C TRP A 138 18.04 0.31 6.91
#